data_AF-A0A7V9PQT0-F1
#
_entry.id   AF-A0A7V9PQT0-F1
#
_cell.length_a   1.000
_cell.length_b   1.000
_cell.length_c   1.000
_cell.angle_alpha   90.00
_cell.angle_beta   90.00
_cell.angle_gamma   90.00
#
_symmetry.space_group_name_H-M   'P 1'
#
loop_
_entity.id
_entity.type
_entity.pdbx_description
1 polymer ?
#
loop_
_entity_poly.entity_id
_entity_poly.type
_entity_poly.pdbx_seq_one_letter_code
_entity_poly.pdbx_strand_id
1 'polypeptide(L)'
;MVASSSWERTPRESIELECSRRGKDAVVAGCVELLEGRDADAELIVGLGGPSARWAVTGDVAGPEYWLRVWAARGLLWAWDDVALASLLTALDDEAWRVREMALKVVARHRLDDALPAVADLQRDPVPRVRAAAARALARLTTAGA
;
A
#
# COMPACT_ATOMS: atom_id res chain seq x y z
N MET A 1 -27.51 9.39 -16.26
CA MET A 1 -26.41 8.79 -17.06
C MET A 1 -25.26 8.54 -16.10
N VAL A 2 -25.08 7.31 -15.62
CA VAL A 2 -24.07 6.99 -14.61
C VAL A 2 -22.73 6.90 -15.32
N ALA A 3 -21.83 7.86 -15.11
CA ALA A 3 -20.45 7.73 -15.54
C ALA A 3 -19.84 6.56 -14.75
N SER A 4 -19.57 5.46 -15.46
CA SER A 4 -18.83 4.32 -14.96
C SER A 4 -17.49 4.78 -14.38
N SER A 5 -17.15 4.27 -13.20
CA SER A 5 -15.86 4.47 -12.54
C SER A 5 -14.74 4.26 -13.56
N SER A 6 -13.97 5.32 -13.84
CA SER A 6 -13.03 5.45 -14.99
C SER A 6 -11.76 4.59 -14.91
N TRP A 7 -11.83 3.48 -14.18
CA TRP A 7 -10.80 2.46 -14.14
C TRP A 7 -11.43 1.14 -14.59
N GLU A 8 -11.18 0.75 -15.84
CA GLU A 8 -11.68 -0.51 -16.44
C GLU A 8 -11.06 -1.77 -15.79
N ARG A 9 -10.19 -1.60 -14.79
CA ARG A 9 -9.45 -2.65 -14.11
C ARG A 9 -9.51 -2.43 -12.59
N THR A 10 -9.55 -3.52 -11.85
CA THR A 10 -9.38 -3.50 -10.40
C THR A 10 -7.95 -3.08 -10.03
N PRO A 11 -7.71 -2.59 -8.80
CA PRO A 11 -6.35 -2.29 -8.36
C PRO A 11 -5.40 -3.49 -8.51
N ARG A 12 -5.88 -4.71 -8.24
CA ARG A 12 -5.08 -5.93 -8.37
C ARG A 12 -4.62 -6.15 -9.82
N GLU A 13 -5.55 -6.12 -10.77
CA GLU A 13 -5.25 -6.30 -12.19
C GLU A 13 -4.29 -5.23 -12.70
N SER A 14 -4.40 -4.00 -12.19
CA SER A 14 -3.46 -2.91 -12.50
C SER A 14 -2.04 -3.24 -12.02
N ILE A 15 -1.88 -3.73 -10.79
CA ILE A 15 -0.55 -4.14 -10.28
C ILE A 15 0.00 -5.34 -11.05
N GLU A 16 -0.82 -6.34 -11.35
CA GLU A 16 -0.41 -7.52 -12.14
C GLU A 16 0.04 -7.12 -13.56
N LEU A 17 -0.63 -6.14 -14.17
CA LEU A 17 -0.22 -5.56 -15.46
C LEU A 17 1.10 -4.79 -15.35
N GLU A 18 1.29 -3.97 -14.32
CA GLU A 18 2.57 -3.27 -14.09
C GLU A 18 3.71 -4.27 -13.91
N CYS A 19 3.53 -5.30 -13.08
CA CYS A 19 4.52 -6.37 -12.93
C CYS A 19 4.85 -7.05 -14.26
N SER A 20 3.86 -7.23 -15.14
CA SER A 20 4.06 -7.81 -16.48
C SER A 20 4.83 -6.88 -17.43
N ARG A 21 4.66 -5.55 -17.31
CA ARG A 21 5.33 -4.56 -18.15
C ARG A 21 6.79 -4.32 -17.76
N ARG A 22 7.06 -4.15 -16.47
CA ARG A 22 8.38 -3.68 -15.97
C ARG A 22 9.10 -4.69 -15.08
N GLY A 23 8.47 -5.82 -14.76
CA GLY A 23 8.96 -6.78 -13.78
C GLY A 23 8.51 -6.44 -12.37
N LYS A 24 8.26 -7.48 -11.56
CA LYS A 24 7.83 -7.35 -10.15
C LYS A 24 8.83 -6.54 -9.32
N ASP A 25 10.12 -6.79 -9.50
CA ASP A 25 11.18 -6.15 -8.70
C ASP A 25 11.18 -4.62 -8.90
N ALA A 26 10.96 -4.16 -10.12
CA ALA A 26 10.85 -2.73 -10.42
C ALA A 26 9.59 -2.10 -9.82
N VAL A 27 8.45 -2.82 -9.81
CA VAL A 27 7.22 -2.38 -9.12
C VAL A 27 7.46 -2.27 -7.61
N VAL A 28 8.10 -3.27 -7.01
CA VAL A 28 8.43 -3.27 -5.58
C VAL A 28 9.37 -2.12 -5.23
N ALA A 29 10.46 -1.95 -5.99
CA ALA A 29 11.41 -0.87 -5.77
C ALA A 29 10.72 0.51 -5.81
N GLY A 30 9.88 0.77 -6.81
CA GLY A 30 9.13 2.02 -6.87
C GLY A 30 8.10 2.17 -5.74
N CYS A 31 7.49 1.09 -5.25
CA CYS A 31 6.64 1.16 -4.06
C CYS A 31 7.45 1.50 -2.80
N VAL A 32 8.67 0.99 -2.66
CA VAL A 32 9.58 1.34 -1.57
C VAL A 32 9.95 2.82 -1.61
N GLU A 33 10.35 3.33 -2.78
CA GLU A 33 10.66 4.76 -2.96
C GLU A 33 9.48 5.64 -2.51
N LEU A 34 8.28 5.34 -3.00
CA LEU A 34 7.08 6.11 -2.66
C LEU A 34 6.73 6.01 -1.17
N LEU A 35 6.84 4.83 -0.55
CA LEU A 35 6.60 4.66 0.90
C LEU A 35 7.56 5.52 1.74
N GLU A 36 8.79 5.69 1.28
CA GLU A 36 9.82 6.47 1.96
C GLU A 36 9.76 7.97 1.63
N GLY A 37 8.68 8.41 0.97
CA GLY A 37 8.46 9.81 0.59
C GLY A 37 9.36 10.29 -0.54
N ARG A 38 9.99 9.38 -1.28
CA ARG A 38 10.73 9.67 -2.50
C ARG A 38 9.81 9.55 -3.72
N ASP A 39 10.35 9.93 -4.87
CA ASP A 39 9.61 9.97 -6.13
C ASP A 39 9.70 8.63 -6.89
N ALA A 40 8.75 8.42 -7.80
CA ALA A 40 8.77 7.30 -8.74
C ALA A 40 8.27 7.77 -10.11
N ASP A 41 8.47 6.97 -11.16
CA ASP A 41 8.03 7.38 -12.49
C ASP A 41 6.50 7.52 -12.58
N ALA A 42 6.06 8.48 -13.39
CA ALA A 42 4.65 8.82 -13.53
C ALA A 42 3.80 7.64 -14.03
N GLU A 43 4.35 6.75 -14.87
CA GLU A 43 3.62 5.56 -15.32
C GLU A 43 3.32 4.62 -14.15
N LEU A 44 4.30 4.37 -13.27
CA LEU A 44 4.09 3.58 -12.06
C LEU A 44 3.05 4.25 -11.15
N ILE A 45 3.18 5.55 -10.91
CA ILE A 45 2.23 6.29 -10.06
C ILE A 45 0.79 6.15 -10.60
N VAL A 46 0.60 6.24 -11.92
CA VAL A 46 -0.69 5.99 -12.58
C VAL A 46 -1.11 4.53 -12.46
N GLY A 47 -0.20 3.57 -12.62
CA GLY A 47 -0.49 2.14 -12.45
C GLY A 47 -0.94 1.79 -11.02
N LEU A 48 -0.36 2.45 -10.01
CA LEU A 48 -0.68 2.26 -8.59
C LEU A 48 -1.99 2.97 -8.19
N GLY A 49 -2.19 4.21 -8.64
CA GLY A 49 -3.27 5.10 -8.20
C GLY A 49 -4.47 5.20 -9.14
N GLY A 50 -4.34 4.73 -10.38
CA GLY A 50 -5.38 4.75 -11.40
C GLY A 50 -5.79 6.17 -11.80
N PRO A 51 -7.09 6.41 -12.08
CA PRO A 51 -7.60 7.72 -12.48
C PRO A 51 -7.23 8.88 -11.56
N SER A 52 -7.15 8.62 -10.25
CA SER A 52 -6.80 9.61 -9.24
C SER A 52 -5.34 10.03 -9.28
N ALA A 53 -4.48 9.28 -9.98
CA ALA A 53 -3.07 9.55 -10.18
C ALA A 53 -2.75 10.19 -11.53
N ARG A 54 -3.76 10.46 -12.38
CA ARG A 54 -3.53 11.05 -13.72
C ARG A 54 -2.77 12.38 -13.67
N TRP A 55 -2.87 13.13 -12.57
CA TRP A 55 -2.10 14.35 -12.35
C TRP A 55 -0.59 14.13 -12.51
N ALA A 56 -0.08 12.93 -12.20
CA ALA A 56 1.35 12.61 -12.34
C ALA A 56 1.84 12.69 -13.80
N VAL A 57 0.94 12.50 -14.77
CA VAL A 57 1.25 12.62 -16.21
C VAL A 57 0.69 13.89 -16.84
N THR A 58 -0.42 14.44 -16.33
CA THR A 58 -1.04 15.66 -16.88
C THR A 58 -0.43 16.94 -16.32
N GLY A 59 0.27 16.87 -15.19
CA GLY A 59 0.76 18.05 -14.46
C GLY A 59 -0.34 18.82 -13.72
N ASP A 60 -1.54 18.24 -13.62
CA ASP A 60 -2.63 18.82 -12.82
C ASP A 60 -2.27 18.85 -11.32
N VAL A 61 -3.07 19.58 -10.54
CA VAL A 61 -2.85 19.69 -9.09
C VAL A 61 -2.99 18.32 -8.42
N ALA A 62 -1.93 17.89 -7.74
CA ALA A 62 -1.91 16.66 -6.97
C ALA A 62 -2.87 16.73 -5.77
N GLY A 63 -3.41 15.58 -5.39
CA GLY A 63 -4.11 15.41 -4.11
C GLY A 63 -3.13 15.40 -2.92
N PRO A 64 -3.62 15.13 -1.70
CA PRO A 64 -2.75 14.96 -0.53
C PRO A 64 -1.63 13.94 -0.77
N GLU A 65 -0.40 14.31 -0.43
CA GLU A 65 0.82 13.55 -0.73
C GLU A 65 0.80 12.11 -0.20
N TYR A 66 0.17 11.88 0.96
CA TYR A 66 0.05 10.54 1.56
C TYR A 66 -0.62 9.51 0.63
N TRP A 67 -1.37 9.95 -0.39
CA TRP A 67 -1.96 9.03 -1.36
C TRP A 67 -0.93 8.20 -2.11
N LEU A 68 0.26 8.76 -2.39
CA LEU A 68 1.36 8.02 -2.99
C LEU A 68 1.77 6.84 -2.12
N ARG A 69 1.93 7.07 -0.81
CA ARG A 69 2.25 6.02 0.18
C ARG A 69 1.13 4.98 0.31
N VAL A 70 -0.14 5.41 0.29
CA VAL A 70 -1.29 4.48 0.30
C VAL A 70 -1.31 3.61 -0.95
N TRP A 71 -1.05 4.18 -2.12
CA TRP A 71 -1.04 3.45 -3.38
C TRP A 71 0.16 2.50 -3.47
N ALA A 72 1.32 2.91 -2.98
CA ALA A 72 2.51 2.08 -2.87
C ALA A 72 2.28 0.87 -1.95
N ALA A 73 1.75 1.07 -0.73
CA ALA A 73 1.38 -0.03 0.15
C ALA A 73 0.34 -0.97 -0.50
N ARG A 74 -0.61 -0.42 -1.28
CA ARG A 74 -1.54 -1.25 -2.06
C ARG A 74 -0.86 -2.00 -3.21
N GLY A 75 0.18 -1.42 -3.82
CA GLY A 75 1.06 -2.11 -4.74
C GLY A 75 1.68 -3.35 -4.09
N LEU A 76 2.27 -3.16 -2.91
CA LEU A 76 2.87 -4.24 -2.11
C LEU A 76 1.87 -5.30 -1.62
N LEU A 77 0.59 -4.93 -1.49
CA LEU A 77 -0.47 -5.91 -1.23
C LEU A 77 -0.55 -6.98 -2.34
N TRP A 78 -0.31 -6.60 -3.59
CA TRP A 78 -0.42 -7.49 -4.75
C TRP A 78 0.92 -7.92 -5.34
N ALA A 79 2.00 -7.18 -5.09
CA ALA A 79 3.36 -7.47 -5.50
C ALA A 79 4.31 -7.33 -4.30
N TRP A 80 4.51 -8.41 -3.54
CA TRP A 80 5.33 -8.40 -2.32
C TRP A 80 6.71 -9.01 -2.55
N ASP A 81 7.73 -8.37 -1.98
CA ASP A 81 9.07 -8.92 -1.81
C ASP A 81 9.64 -8.44 -0.48
N ASP A 82 10.45 -9.28 0.19
CA ASP A 82 10.91 -9.01 1.55
C ASP A 82 11.86 -7.81 1.63
N VAL A 83 12.44 -7.37 0.51
CA VAL A 83 13.18 -6.10 0.42
C VAL A 83 12.32 -4.89 0.86
N ALA A 84 10.99 -4.97 0.75
CA ALA A 84 10.08 -3.91 1.17
C ALA A 84 9.70 -3.94 2.66
N LEU A 85 10.15 -4.95 3.42
CA LEU A 85 9.76 -5.14 4.81
C LEU A 85 10.08 -3.91 5.68
N ALA A 86 11.31 -3.40 5.59
CA ALA A 86 11.74 -2.26 6.41
C ALA A 86 10.86 -1.02 6.17
N SER A 87 10.63 -0.66 4.91
CA SER A 87 9.80 0.49 4.52
C SER A 87 8.34 0.30 4.93
N LEU A 88 7.82 -0.94 4.84
CA LEU A 88 6.46 -1.25 5.30
C LEU A 88 6.34 -1.13 6.83
N LEU A 89 7.34 -1.55 7.59
CA LEU A 89 7.36 -1.38 9.04
C LEU A 89 7.36 0.09 9.44
N THR A 90 8.11 0.94 8.74
CA THR A 90 8.03 2.40 8.92
C THR A 90 6.64 2.94 8.59
N ALA A 91 5.99 2.42 7.54
CA ALA A 91 4.63 2.83 7.15
C ALA A 91 3.54 2.47 8.20
N LEU A 92 3.82 1.57 9.14
CA LEU A 92 2.92 1.30 10.27
C LEU A 92 2.87 2.46 11.30
N ASP A 93 3.85 3.36 11.30
CA ASP A 93 3.89 4.56 12.15
C ASP A 93 3.62 5.87 11.38
N ASP A 94 3.16 5.76 10.13
CA ASP A 94 2.90 6.93 9.28
C ASP A 94 1.90 7.90 9.91
N GLU A 95 2.12 9.21 9.78
CA GLU A 95 1.21 10.25 10.26
C GLU A 95 -0.22 10.07 9.69
N ALA A 96 -0.33 9.64 8.44
CA ALA A 96 -1.59 9.45 7.75
C ALA A 96 -2.15 8.07 8.09
N TRP A 97 -3.25 8.05 8.85
CA TRP A 97 -3.91 6.81 9.27
C TRP A 97 -4.29 5.87 8.12
N ARG A 98 -4.48 6.39 6.90
CA ARG A 98 -4.76 5.58 5.70
C ARG A 98 -3.55 4.74 5.27
N VAL A 99 -2.34 5.25 5.46
CA VAL A 99 -1.10 4.51 5.20
C VAL A 99 -0.96 3.39 6.22
N ARG A 100 -1.10 3.68 7.52
CA ARG A 100 -1.13 2.66 8.58
C ARG A 100 -2.18 1.58 8.34
N GLU A 101 -3.41 1.96 7.98
CA GLU A 101 -4.49 1.02 7.65
C GLU A 101 -4.12 0.12 6.46
N MET A 102 -3.47 0.65 5.43
CA MET A 102 -3.06 -0.12 4.26
C MET A 102 -1.88 -1.04 4.57
N ALA A 103 -0.87 -0.56 5.30
CA ALA A 103 0.28 -1.35 5.71
C ALA A 103 -0.16 -2.57 6.54
N LEU A 104 -1.11 -2.41 7.47
CA LEU A 104 -1.70 -3.52 8.22
C LEU A 104 -2.38 -4.57 7.32
N LYS A 105 -2.96 -4.18 6.17
CA LYS A 105 -3.53 -5.14 5.21
C LYS A 105 -2.43 -5.93 4.50
N VAL A 106 -1.31 -5.30 4.19
CA VAL A 106 -0.13 -5.95 3.61
C VAL A 106 0.42 -6.98 4.59
N VAL A 107 0.64 -6.58 5.85
CA VAL A 107 1.06 -7.48 6.94
C VAL A 107 0.12 -8.68 7.07
N ALA A 108 -1.20 -8.44 7.12
CA ALA A 108 -2.18 -9.52 7.26
C ALA A 108 -2.23 -10.48 6.07
N ARG A 109 -1.97 -9.98 4.85
CA ARG A 109 -2.03 -10.77 3.62
C ARG A 109 -0.81 -11.66 3.47
N HIS A 110 0.38 -11.12 3.75
CA HIS A 110 1.65 -11.82 3.56
C HIS A 110 2.17 -12.47 4.84
N ARG A 111 1.46 -12.29 5.97
CA ARG A 111 1.80 -12.86 7.28
C ARG A 111 3.22 -12.48 7.72
N LEU A 112 3.47 -11.18 7.81
CA LEU A 112 4.77 -10.64 8.17
C LEU A 112 4.92 -10.68 9.71
N ASP A 113 5.44 -11.79 10.22
CA ASP A 113 5.57 -12.03 11.66
C ASP A 113 6.48 -11.01 12.36
N ASP A 114 7.48 -10.47 11.65
CA ASP A 114 8.36 -9.39 12.15
C ASP A 114 7.59 -8.11 12.51
N ALA A 115 6.38 -7.92 11.95
CA ALA A 115 5.53 -6.77 12.26
C ALA A 115 4.71 -6.95 13.54
N LEU A 116 4.75 -8.11 14.21
CA LEU A 116 3.89 -8.43 15.35
C LEU A 116 3.93 -7.36 16.47
N PRO A 117 5.09 -6.84 16.91
CA PRO A 117 5.13 -5.78 17.93
C PRO A 117 4.38 -4.51 17.49
N ALA A 118 4.66 -4.02 16.27
CA ALA A 118 4.01 -2.83 15.73
C ALA A 118 2.50 -3.02 15.54
N VAL A 119 2.07 -4.21 15.09
CA VAL A 119 0.63 -4.55 14.99
C VAL A 119 -0.04 -4.53 16.37
N ALA A 120 0.63 -5.03 17.41
CA ALA A 120 0.09 -5.02 18.77
C ALA A 120 -0.10 -3.60 19.31
N ASP A 121 0.81 -2.68 19.02
CA ASP A 121 0.69 -1.28 19.43
C ASP A 121 -0.46 -0.56 18.72
N LEU A 122 -0.66 -0.82 17.42
CA LEU A 122 -1.75 -0.24 16.62
C LEU A 122 -3.15 -0.69 17.03
N GLN A 123 -3.28 -1.67 17.94
CA GLN A 123 -4.57 -1.98 18.60
C GLN A 123 -5.10 -0.80 19.44
N ARG A 124 -4.21 0.13 19.84
CA ARG A 124 -4.56 1.34 20.60
C ARG A 124 -4.56 2.61 19.74
N ASP A 125 -4.45 2.47 18.42
CA ASP A 125 -4.46 3.61 17.50
C ASP A 125 -5.71 4.49 17.71
N PRO A 126 -5.61 5.82 17.68
CA PRO A 126 -6.78 6.70 17.87
C PRO A 126 -7.87 6.47 16.82
N VAL A 127 -7.52 6.02 15.62
CA VAL A 127 -8.43 5.82 14.49
C VAL A 127 -9.06 4.42 14.54
N PRO A 128 -10.41 4.31 14.65
CA PRO A 128 -11.10 3.02 14.74
C PRO A 128 -10.82 2.07 13.56
N ARG A 129 -10.63 2.62 12.36
CA ARG A 129 -10.31 1.83 11.16
C ARG A 129 -8.94 1.16 11.25
N VAL A 130 -7.96 1.84 11.84
CA VAL A 130 -6.62 1.29 12.05
C VAL A 130 -6.68 0.18 13.09
N ARG A 131 -7.36 0.40 14.23
CA ARG A 131 -7.58 -0.65 15.24
C ARG A 131 -8.24 -1.90 14.64
N ALA A 132 -9.28 -1.73 13.82
CA ALA A 132 -9.93 -2.85 13.15
C ALA A 132 -9.01 -3.59 12.17
N ALA A 133 -8.11 -2.89 11.49
CA ALA A 133 -7.10 -3.50 10.63
C ALA A 133 -6.03 -4.24 11.46
N ALA A 134 -5.60 -3.67 12.60
CA ALA A 134 -4.63 -4.26 13.50
C ALA A 134 -5.15 -5.56 14.11
N ALA A 135 -6.41 -5.58 14.56
CA ALA A 135 -7.07 -6.78 15.03
C ALA A 135 -7.12 -7.91 13.98
N ARG A 136 -7.41 -7.57 12.71
CA ARG A 136 -7.39 -8.55 11.62
C ARG A 136 -5.98 -9.06 11.34
N ALA A 137 -4.97 -8.16 11.33
CA ALA A 137 -3.58 -8.55 11.12
C ALA A 137 -3.11 -9.47 12.25
N LEU A 138 -3.35 -9.12 13.51
CA LEU A 138 -2.99 -9.92 14.67
C LEU A 138 -3.59 -11.32 14.60
N ALA A 139 -4.89 -11.43 14.30
CA ALA A 139 -5.54 -12.73 14.14
C ALA A 139 -4.90 -13.59 13.03
N ARG A 140 -4.42 -12.96 11.94
CA ARG A 140 -3.73 -13.69 10.85
C ARG A 140 -2.33 -14.16 11.24
N LEU A 141 -1.61 -13.40 12.07
CA LEU A 141 -0.27 -13.77 12.55
C LEU A 141 -0.35 -14.86 13.63
N THR A 142 -1.29 -14.77 14.56
CA THR A 142 -1.35 -15.71 15.70
C THR A 142 -2.03 -17.04 15.41
N THR A 143 -2.92 -17.11 14.40
CA THR A 143 -3.56 -18.39 14.01
C THR A 143 -2.57 -19.38 13.37
N ALA A 144 -1.35 -18.94 13.02
CA ALA A 144 -0.30 -19.82 12.49
C ALA A 144 0.60 -20.45 13.57
N GLY A 145 0.47 -20.03 14.84
CA GLY A 145 1.27 -20.54 15.97
C GLY A 145 0.57 -21.58 16.85
N ALA A 146 -0.59 -22.12 16.41
CA ALA A 146 -1.40 -23.09 17.13
C ALA A 146 -1.50 -24.42 16.39
#